data_AF-A0A8G0LSP0-F1
#
_entry.id   AF-A0A8G0LSP0-F1
#
_cell.length_a   1.000
_cell.length_b   1.000
_cell.length_c   1.000
_cell.angle_alpha   90.00
_cell.angle_beta   90.00
_cell.angle_gamma   90.00
#
_symmetry.space_group_name_H-M   'P 1'
#
loop_
_entity.id
_entity.type
_entity.pdbx_description
1 polymer ?
#
loop_
_entity_poly.entity_id
_entity_poly.type
_entity_poly.pdbx_seq_one_letter_code
_entity_poly.pdbx_strand_id
1 'polypeptide(L)'
;MGGVFCDVARDGKTLSVANIDGSTVSIYPLSSHGIIGGATFVFKYNLTHPGPGTNESQIQSNPHAAAFDPTGEYMIVPDRGADHVYVYHVDGPERVTQINNITLEPGTGPRHVTFREFNRTRTFMYLVSELDNTVRVFALDGVNNDSRGPPHSSLSIALVQIISTLGPGSNRSEPNNINLAAEVALSNDGMFAYVSNRNTVSYNTDTLAIYSVHPDELEHLVYIGSTPTYGKIPRHFSLSPENRFIAVANEVSNNLIILERNQTSGLVNSMVGNVTLGEFDVTQNNGPMAVVWDSNFKYSP
;
A
#
# COMPACT_ATOMS: atom_id res chain seq x y z
N MET A 1 16.60 2.11 -13.02
CA MET A 1 15.18 2.40 -13.28
C MET A 1 14.42 1.16 -12.86
N GLY A 2 13.56 1.31 -11.85
CA GLY A 2 12.83 0.22 -11.19
C GLY A 2 11.69 0.81 -10.35
N GLY A 3 10.95 1.75 -10.95
CA GLY A 3 9.84 2.41 -10.28
C GLY A 3 8.74 1.40 -9.95
N VAL A 4 8.35 1.31 -8.69
CA VAL A 4 7.35 0.33 -8.21
C VAL A 4 6.08 0.97 -7.70
N PHE A 5 6.11 2.28 -7.44
CA PHE A 5 4.98 3.04 -6.93
C PHE A 5 5.14 4.52 -7.29
N CYS A 6 4.03 5.18 -7.59
CA CYS A 6 3.98 6.63 -7.73
C CYS A 6 2.66 7.17 -7.17
N ASP A 7 2.70 8.37 -6.64
CA ASP A 7 1.51 9.04 -6.10
C ASP A 7 1.60 10.55 -6.31
N VAL A 8 0.45 11.21 -6.35
CA VAL A 8 0.33 12.65 -6.56
C VAL A 8 -0.30 13.27 -5.32
N ALA A 9 0.39 14.24 -4.74
CA ALA A 9 -0.12 14.99 -3.59
C ALA A 9 -1.46 15.65 -3.94
N ARG A 10 -2.32 15.82 -2.94
CA ARG A 10 -3.71 16.31 -3.09
C ARG A 10 -3.85 17.61 -3.88
N ASP A 11 -2.87 18.51 -3.81
CA ASP A 11 -2.89 19.78 -4.53
C ASP A 11 -2.53 19.68 -6.02
N GLY A 12 -2.15 18.47 -6.48
CA GLY A 12 -1.81 18.17 -7.86
C GLY A 12 -0.44 18.68 -8.30
N LYS A 13 0.41 19.17 -7.38
CA LYS A 13 1.69 19.83 -7.72
C LYS A 13 2.93 18.99 -7.47
N THR A 14 2.81 17.91 -6.70
CA THR A 14 3.96 17.10 -6.28
C THR A 14 3.71 15.65 -6.66
N LEU A 15 4.62 15.07 -7.45
CA LEU A 15 4.66 13.65 -7.78
C LEU A 15 5.80 12.99 -7.00
N SER A 16 5.50 11.91 -6.30
CA SER A 16 6.49 11.02 -5.69
C SER A 16 6.65 9.74 -6.51
N VAL A 17 7.87 9.20 -6.56
CA VAL A 17 8.15 7.91 -7.20
C VAL A 17 9.12 7.11 -6.33
N ALA A 18 8.72 5.91 -5.91
CA ALA A 18 9.57 4.94 -5.23
C ALA A 18 10.25 4.03 -6.25
N ASN A 19 11.58 3.90 -6.16
CA ASN A 19 12.41 3.15 -7.08
C ASN A 19 13.19 2.08 -6.31
N ILE A 20 12.78 0.83 -6.48
CA ILE A 20 13.30 -0.29 -5.69
C ILE A 20 14.77 -0.60 -6.03
N ASP A 21 15.08 -0.75 -7.33
CA ASP A 21 16.42 -1.12 -7.80
C ASP A 21 17.48 -0.05 -7.51
N GLY A 22 17.04 1.20 -7.37
CA GLY A 22 17.92 2.33 -7.06
C GLY A 22 18.02 2.65 -5.57
N SER A 23 17.21 1.99 -4.72
CA SER A 23 17.00 2.35 -3.32
C SER A 23 16.72 3.85 -3.14
N THR A 24 15.79 4.40 -3.95
CA THR A 24 15.53 5.85 -3.97
C THR A 24 14.05 6.22 -4.00
N VAL A 25 13.72 7.38 -3.42
CA VAL A 25 12.47 8.10 -3.67
C VAL A 25 12.81 9.40 -4.38
N SER A 26 12.13 9.66 -5.50
CA SER A 26 12.30 10.89 -6.29
C SER A 26 11.05 11.75 -6.20
N ILE A 27 11.23 13.07 -6.14
CA ILE A 27 10.16 14.07 -6.12
C ILE A 27 10.23 14.90 -7.38
N TYR A 28 9.08 15.13 -8.00
CA TYR A 28 8.93 15.92 -9.22
C TYR A 28 7.83 16.97 -9.05
N PRO A 29 8.01 18.19 -9.58
CA PRO A 29 6.94 19.16 -9.71
C PRO A 29 6.01 18.76 -10.87
N LEU A 30 4.72 18.95 -10.67
CA LEU A 30 3.68 18.81 -11.68
C LEU A 30 3.10 20.18 -12.02
N SER A 31 3.01 20.47 -13.32
CA SER A 31 2.28 21.63 -13.80
C SER A 31 0.76 21.40 -13.76
N SER A 32 -0.02 22.48 -13.85
CA SER A 32 -1.48 22.41 -13.97
C SER A 32 -1.99 21.65 -15.22
N HIS A 33 -1.11 21.38 -16.18
CA HIS A 33 -1.40 20.60 -17.40
C HIS A 33 -0.88 19.16 -17.31
N GLY A 34 -0.41 18.71 -16.14
CA GLY A 34 0.09 17.34 -15.93
C GLY A 34 1.50 17.09 -16.48
N ILE A 35 2.22 18.13 -16.93
CA ILE A 35 3.63 17.99 -17.35
C ILE A 35 4.50 17.80 -16.11
N ILE A 36 5.31 16.74 -16.12
CA ILE A 36 6.31 16.39 -15.09
C ILE A 36 7.59 17.20 -15.35
N GLY A 37 8.03 17.98 -14.36
CA GLY A 37 9.30 18.71 -14.41
C GLY A 37 10.52 17.84 -14.07
N GLY A 38 11.68 18.48 -13.90
CA GLY A 38 12.89 17.79 -13.43
C GLY A 38 12.77 17.37 -11.96
N ALA A 39 13.49 16.32 -11.56
CA ALA A 39 13.52 15.89 -10.15
C ALA A 39 14.08 17.01 -9.26
N THR A 40 13.36 17.37 -8.21
CA THR A 40 13.77 18.35 -7.19
C THR A 40 14.49 17.69 -6.04
N PHE A 41 14.10 16.46 -5.70
CA PHE A 41 14.77 15.61 -4.73
C PHE A 41 14.97 14.20 -5.29
N VAL A 42 16.09 13.59 -4.90
CA VAL A 42 16.35 12.15 -5.01
C VAL A 42 16.89 11.69 -3.67
N PHE A 43 16.01 11.19 -2.80
CA PHE A 43 16.40 10.61 -1.52
C PHE A 43 16.97 9.22 -1.78
N LYS A 44 18.24 9.01 -1.44
CA LYS A 44 18.89 7.70 -1.52
C LYS A 44 18.99 7.07 -0.15
N TYR A 45 18.49 5.85 -0.06
CA TYR A 45 18.52 5.03 1.14
C TYR A 45 19.59 3.97 0.95
N ASN A 46 20.44 3.79 1.95
CA ASN A 46 21.48 2.78 1.90
C ASN A 46 21.45 2.00 3.21
N LEU A 47 21.68 0.71 3.11
CA LEU A 47 22.00 -0.11 4.27
C LEU A 47 23.51 -0.35 4.31
N THR A 48 24.10 -0.29 5.49
CA THR A 48 25.52 -0.62 5.68
C THR A 48 25.74 -2.12 5.84
N HIS A 49 24.68 -2.88 6.14
CA HIS A 49 24.62 -4.34 6.25
C HIS A 49 23.29 -4.82 5.66
N PRO A 50 23.10 -6.11 5.34
CA PRO A 50 21.77 -6.63 5.07
C PRO A 50 20.76 -6.20 6.14
N GLY A 51 19.53 -5.96 5.70
CA GLY A 51 18.40 -5.59 6.54
C GLY A 51 18.17 -6.60 7.68
N PRO A 52 17.39 -6.21 8.70
CA PRO A 52 17.41 -6.94 9.95
C PRO A 52 16.75 -8.33 9.87
N GLY A 53 16.00 -8.65 8.82
CA GLY A 53 15.56 -10.03 8.55
C GLY A 53 16.65 -10.91 7.95
N THR A 54 16.63 -12.20 8.29
CA THR A 54 17.73 -13.16 8.06
C THR A 54 17.90 -13.64 6.62
N ASN A 55 17.24 -13.04 5.64
CA ASN A 55 17.05 -13.65 4.32
C ASN A 55 17.64 -12.82 3.17
N GLU A 56 17.89 -13.48 2.03
CA GLU A 56 18.43 -12.85 0.81
C GLU A 56 17.53 -11.72 0.25
N SER A 57 16.27 -11.64 0.67
CA SER A 57 15.31 -10.65 0.18
C SER A 57 15.45 -9.24 0.77
N GLN A 58 16.35 -9.04 1.76
CA GLN A 58 16.59 -7.75 2.43
C GLN A 58 18.07 -7.32 2.37
N ILE A 59 18.82 -7.69 1.33
CA ILE A 59 20.25 -7.34 1.20
C ILE A 59 20.56 -5.86 0.94
N GLN A 60 19.54 -5.07 0.60
CA GLN A 60 19.64 -3.63 0.34
C GLN A 60 18.35 -2.93 0.77
N SER A 61 18.39 -1.60 0.86
CA SER A 61 17.20 -0.77 1.04
C SER A 61 16.30 -0.89 -0.19
N ASN A 62 14.99 -1.03 0.04
CA ASN A 62 13.97 -1.21 -0.99
C ASN A 62 12.73 -0.38 -0.64
N PRO A 63 12.76 0.96 -0.81
CA PRO A 63 11.56 1.80 -0.71
C PRO A 63 10.52 1.29 -1.71
N HIS A 64 9.38 0.83 -1.20
CA HIS A 64 8.38 0.13 -2.00
C HIS A 64 7.13 0.96 -2.26
N ALA A 65 6.92 2.03 -1.50
CA ALA A 65 5.93 3.06 -1.78
C ALA A 65 6.45 4.44 -1.35
N ALA A 66 5.78 5.49 -1.84
CA ALA A 66 5.97 6.87 -1.41
C ALA A 66 4.61 7.57 -1.47
N ALA A 67 3.73 7.27 -0.53
CA ALA A 67 2.33 7.67 -0.58
C ALA A 67 2.07 8.91 0.26
N PHE A 68 1.23 9.82 -0.24
CA PHE A 68 0.81 11.00 0.51
C PHE A 68 -0.36 10.66 1.44
N ASP A 69 -0.36 11.25 2.63
CA ASP A 69 -1.54 11.22 3.48
C ASP A 69 -2.68 12.07 2.86
N PRO A 70 -3.92 11.97 3.36
CA PRO A 70 -5.07 12.67 2.76
C PRO A 70 -4.96 14.20 2.72
N THR A 71 -4.04 14.78 3.49
CA THR A 71 -3.77 16.22 3.52
C THR A 71 -2.78 16.62 2.42
N GLY A 72 -1.88 15.71 2.04
CA GLY A 72 -0.74 15.98 1.16
C GLY A 72 0.46 16.60 1.88
N GLU A 73 0.36 16.88 3.18
CA GLU A 73 1.43 17.46 3.99
C GLU A 73 2.47 16.43 4.43
N TYR A 74 2.10 15.14 4.43
CA TYR A 74 2.97 14.06 4.83
C TYR A 74 3.11 13.01 3.73
N MET A 75 4.35 12.58 3.49
CA MET A 75 4.66 11.46 2.60
C MET A 75 5.27 10.32 3.41
N ILE A 76 4.71 9.12 3.24
CA ILE A 76 5.11 7.91 3.93
C ILE A 76 5.85 6.98 2.97
N VAL A 77 7.05 6.59 3.36
CA VAL A 77 7.94 5.74 2.56
C VAL A 77 8.27 4.47 3.34
N PRO A 78 7.49 3.38 3.16
CA PRO A 78 7.87 2.06 3.64
C PRO A 78 9.06 1.52 2.85
N ASP A 79 10.11 1.14 3.59
CA ASP A 79 11.30 0.49 3.06
C ASP A 79 11.32 -0.98 3.46
N ARG A 80 10.95 -1.81 2.49
CA ARG A 80 10.85 -3.26 2.62
C ARG A 80 12.18 -3.89 3.01
N GLY A 81 13.28 -3.33 2.52
CA GLY A 81 14.62 -3.85 2.75
C GLY A 81 15.15 -3.51 4.15
N ALA A 82 14.82 -2.33 4.65
CA ALA A 82 15.33 -1.80 5.91
C ALA A 82 14.48 -2.11 7.15
N ASP A 83 13.24 -2.59 6.96
CA ASP A 83 12.23 -2.63 8.03
C ASP A 83 12.01 -1.24 8.66
N HIS A 84 11.93 -0.24 7.80
CA HIS A 84 11.75 1.16 8.19
C HIS A 84 10.53 1.77 7.49
N VAL A 85 9.94 2.76 8.14
CA VAL A 85 8.96 3.67 7.53
C VAL A 85 9.44 5.09 7.74
N TYR A 86 9.91 5.71 6.67
CA TYR A 86 10.35 7.10 6.68
C TYR A 86 9.15 8.02 6.51
N VAL A 87 9.09 9.07 7.32
CA VAL A 87 8.02 10.07 7.27
C VAL A 87 8.63 11.40 6.86
N TYR A 88 8.07 11.97 5.81
CA TYR A 88 8.47 13.27 5.29
C TYR A 88 7.33 14.26 5.48
N HIS A 89 7.69 15.49 5.79
CA HIS A 89 6.78 16.61 5.58
C HIS A 89 7.04 17.23 4.20
N VAL A 90 5.96 17.66 3.56
CA VAL A 90 5.92 18.13 2.18
C VAL A 90 5.23 19.49 2.17
N ASP A 91 5.99 20.54 1.85
CA ASP A 91 5.41 21.84 1.43
C ASP A 91 5.73 22.08 -0.05
N GLY A 92 4.98 21.37 -0.89
CA GLY A 92 5.20 21.37 -2.33
C GLY A 92 6.49 20.65 -2.76
N PRO A 93 6.76 20.66 -4.07
CA PRO A 93 7.81 19.81 -4.66
C PRO A 93 9.23 20.28 -4.32
N GLU A 94 9.41 21.53 -3.87
CA GLU A 94 10.72 22.13 -3.58
C GLU A 94 11.10 22.09 -2.09
N ARG A 95 10.18 21.69 -1.20
CA ARG A 95 10.43 21.64 0.24
C ARG A 95 9.91 20.35 0.86
N VAL A 96 10.72 19.30 0.74
CA VAL A 96 10.46 17.98 1.33
C VAL A 96 11.54 17.67 2.36
N THR A 97 11.14 17.32 3.58
CA THR A 97 12.08 17.07 4.70
C THR A 97 11.68 15.82 5.45
N GLN A 98 12.65 14.94 5.74
CA GLN A 98 12.40 13.78 6.60
C GLN A 98 12.27 14.24 8.05
N ILE A 99 11.20 13.82 8.72
CA ILE A 99 10.84 14.30 10.06
C ILE A 99 10.76 13.16 11.08
N ASN A 100 10.61 11.93 10.60
CA ASN A 100 10.58 10.75 11.45
C ASN A 100 11.09 9.51 10.70
N ASN A 101 11.50 8.50 11.44
CA ASN A 101 11.82 7.16 10.95
C ASN A 101 11.31 6.14 11.98
N ILE A 102 10.35 5.31 11.56
CA ILE A 102 9.79 4.24 12.39
C ILE A 102 10.54 2.95 12.08
N THR A 103 11.23 2.41 13.07
CA THR A 103 11.85 1.08 12.97
C THR A 103 10.82 0.00 13.34
N LEU A 104 10.61 -0.96 12.45
CA LEU A 104 9.73 -2.11 12.66
C LEU A 104 10.52 -3.34 13.12
N GLU A 105 9.81 -4.39 13.52
CA GLU A 105 10.44 -5.64 13.91
C GLU A 105 11.23 -6.26 12.74
N PRO A 106 12.39 -6.89 13.00
CA PRO A 106 13.19 -7.56 11.98
C PRO A 106 12.41 -8.56 11.12
N GLY A 107 12.52 -8.49 9.80
CA GLY A 107 11.86 -9.36 8.83
C GLY A 107 10.41 -8.96 8.49
N THR A 108 10.03 -7.71 8.73
CA THR A 108 8.67 -7.22 8.51
C THR A 108 8.38 -7.03 7.02
N GLY A 109 9.30 -6.41 6.29
CA GLY A 109 9.16 -6.04 4.89
C GLY A 109 8.00 -5.10 4.63
N PRO A 110 7.95 -3.88 5.22
CA PRO A 110 6.85 -2.95 4.96
C PRO A 110 6.76 -2.61 3.46
N ARG A 111 5.56 -2.69 2.88
CA ARG A 111 5.36 -2.61 1.42
C ARG A 111 4.56 -1.40 1.00
N HIS A 112 3.24 -1.39 1.20
CA HIS A 112 2.33 -0.32 0.78
C HIS A 112 1.55 0.24 1.97
N VAL A 113 1.06 1.46 1.83
CA VAL A 113 0.20 2.11 2.83
C VAL A 113 -1.07 2.65 2.19
N THR A 114 -2.15 2.68 2.96
CA THR A 114 -3.37 3.43 2.64
C THR A 114 -3.84 4.18 3.88
N PHE A 115 -4.74 5.15 3.72
CA PHE A 115 -5.12 6.07 4.77
C PHE A 115 -6.64 6.21 4.92
N ARG A 116 -7.07 6.46 6.15
CA ARG A 116 -8.44 6.87 6.50
C ARG A 116 -8.37 8.13 7.35
N GLU A 117 -8.86 9.24 6.81
CA GLU A 117 -9.12 10.41 7.64
C GLU A 117 -10.23 10.05 8.63
N PHE A 118 -9.95 10.17 9.93
CA PHE A 118 -10.93 9.86 10.97
C PHE A 118 -11.64 11.12 11.45
N ASN A 119 -10.86 12.17 11.69
CA ASN A 119 -11.36 13.51 11.94
C ASN A 119 -10.30 14.51 11.47
N ARG A 120 -10.58 15.81 11.64
CA ARG A 120 -9.72 16.89 11.16
C ARG A 120 -8.26 16.76 11.59
N THR A 121 -8.00 16.22 12.78
CA THR A 121 -6.66 16.16 13.40
C THR A 121 -6.12 14.74 13.54
N ARG A 122 -6.85 13.71 13.11
CA ARG A 122 -6.42 12.31 13.18
C ARG A 122 -6.66 11.59 11.86
N THR A 123 -5.59 10.99 11.36
CA THR A 123 -5.61 10.04 10.24
C THR A 123 -5.13 8.68 10.72
N PHE A 124 -5.77 7.60 10.25
CA PHE A 124 -5.23 6.26 10.41
C PHE A 124 -4.46 5.85 9.15
N MET A 125 -3.28 5.28 9.35
CA MET A 125 -2.45 4.68 8.32
C MET A 125 -2.49 3.16 8.47
N TYR A 126 -2.75 2.46 7.37
CA TYR A 126 -2.75 1.00 7.30
C TYR A 126 -1.56 0.57 6.46
N LEU A 127 -0.56 -0.01 7.10
CA LEU A 127 0.66 -0.50 6.47
C LEU A 127 0.56 -2.00 6.28
N VAL A 128 0.59 -2.46 5.03
CA VAL A 128 0.78 -3.89 4.74
C VAL A 128 2.27 -4.22 4.69
N SER A 129 2.61 -5.30 5.36
CA SER A 129 3.97 -5.82 5.47
C SER A 129 4.06 -7.15 4.73
N GLU A 130 4.90 -7.17 3.70
CA GLU A 130 5.03 -8.25 2.73
C GLU A 130 5.56 -9.54 3.35
N LEU A 131 6.66 -9.43 4.11
CA LEU A 131 7.44 -10.59 4.54
C LEU A 131 6.83 -11.26 5.77
N ASP A 132 6.13 -10.51 6.61
CA ASP A 132 5.57 -11.05 7.85
C ASP A 132 4.05 -11.24 7.81
N ASN A 133 3.44 -10.95 6.65
CA ASN A 133 2.01 -11.10 6.36
C ASN A 133 1.10 -10.38 7.36
N THR A 134 1.43 -9.14 7.75
CA THR A 134 0.58 -8.36 8.66
C THR A 134 0.08 -7.05 8.06
N VAL A 135 -1.00 -6.54 8.63
CA VAL A 135 -1.36 -5.13 8.57
C VAL A 135 -1.06 -4.49 9.92
N ARG A 136 -0.35 -3.36 9.90
CA ARG A 136 -0.13 -2.50 11.05
C ARG A 136 -0.97 -1.24 10.91
N VAL A 137 -1.78 -0.95 11.92
CA VAL A 137 -2.57 0.28 11.99
C VAL A 137 -1.81 1.28 12.85
N PHE A 138 -1.58 2.48 12.33
CA PHE A 138 -1.02 3.60 13.08
C PHE A 138 -2.03 4.75 13.14
N ALA A 139 -2.12 5.40 14.30
CA ALA A 139 -2.79 6.68 14.45
C ALA A 139 -1.77 7.81 14.25
N LEU A 140 -2.08 8.71 13.32
CA LEU A 140 -1.34 9.95 13.07
C LEU A 140 -2.19 11.09 13.64
N ASP A 141 -1.80 11.57 14.81
CA ASP A 141 -2.43 12.68 15.53
C ASP A 141 -1.73 14.00 15.23
N GLY A 142 -2.49 15.09 15.14
CA GLY A 142 -1.97 16.43 14.86
C GLY A 142 -1.74 16.72 13.38
N VAL A 143 -2.31 15.92 12.48
CA VAL A 143 -2.43 16.23 11.03
C VAL A 143 -3.32 17.46 10.82
N ASN A 144 -3.10 18.28 9.78
CA ASN A 144 -3.82 19.53 9.53
C ASN A 144 -3.87 20.53 10.70
N ASN A 145 -2.89 20.52 11.61
CA ASN A 145 -2.92 21.45 12.74
C ASN A 145 -2.48 22.86 12.29
N ASP A 146 -3.46 23.77 12.18
CA ASP A 146 -3.31 25.19 11.79
C ASP A 146 -2.51 26.05 12.79
N SER A 147 -1.87 25.42 13.77
CA SER A 147 -1.02 26.12 14.73
C SER A 147 0.25 26.63 14.07
N ARG A 148 0.54 27.94 14.25
CA ARG A 148 1.70 28.70 13.76
C ARG A 148 3.08 28.22 14.28
N GLY A 149 3.19 26.99 14.77
CA GLY A 149 4.43 26.36 15.21
C GLY A 149 5.17 25.67 14.05
N PRO A 150 6.38 25.14 14.28
CA PRO A 150 7.07 24.37 13.26
C PRO A 150 6.26 23.11 12.91
N PRO A 151 6.12 22.76 11.62
CA PRO A 151 5.18 21.76 11.09
C PRO A 151 5.33 20.33 11.63
N HIS A 152 6.39 20.03 12.41
CA HIS A 152 6.68 18.68 12.90
C HIS A 152 6.45 18.53 14.41
N SER A 153 6.17 19.63 15.11
CA SER A 153 6.05 19.59 16.58
C SER A 153 4.73 19.01 17.09
N SER A 154 3.72 18.88 16.21
CA SER A 154 2.39 18.37 16.55
C SER A 154 2.11 16.94 16.08
N LEU A 155 2.87 16.41 15.11
CA LEU A 155 2.61 15.07 14.57
C LEU A 155 3.05 13.99 15.58
N SER A 156 2.09 13.26 16.12
CA SER A 156 2.33 12.05 16.92
C SER A 156 1.92 10.82 16.11
N ILE A 157 2.78 9.80 16.11
CA ILE A 157 2.51 8.54 15.42
C ILE A 157 2.55 7.41 16.43
N ALA A 158 1.43 6.69 16.57
CA ALA A 158 1.31 5.58 17.52
C ALA A 158 0.81 4.31 16.81
N LEU A 159 1.46 3.18 17.08
CA LEU A 159 0.96 1.87 16.66
C LEU A 159 -0.31 1.53 17.47
N VAL A 160 -1.39 1.23 16.77
CA VAL A 160 -2.71 0.88 17.33
C VAL A 160 -2.89 -0.63 17.36
N GLN A 161 -2.58 -1.29 16.24
CA GLN A 161 -2.84 -2.73 16.08
C GLN A 161 -1.85 -3.36 15.11
N ILE A 162 -1.54 -4.64 15.33
CA ILE A 162 -0.94 -5.54 14.35
C ILE A 162 -1.90 -6.71 14.18
N ILE A 163 -2.26 -7.05 12.93
CA ILE A 163 -3.14 -8.19 12.63
C ILE A 163 -2.61 -8.98 11.43
N SER A 164 -2.76 -10.31 11.45
CA SER A 164 -2.34 -11.18 10.35
C SER A 164 -3.26 -11.08 9.14
N THR A 165 -2.67 -11.19 7.95
CA THR A 165 -3.32 -11.26 6.63
C THR A 165 -3.76 -12.66 6.22
N LEU A 166 -3.40 -13.68 7.02
CA LEU A 166 -3.67 -15.09 6.74
C LEU A 166 -4.87 -15.65 7.52
N GLY A 167 -5.67 -14.77 8.13
CA GLY A 167 -6.88 -15.13 8.86
C GLY A 167 -6.68 -15.37 10.36
N PRO A 168 -7.77 -15.69 11.09
CA PRO A 168 -7.77 -15.79 12.55
C PRO A 168 -6.89 -16.95 13.02
N GLY A 169 -6.21 -16.75 14.16
CA GLY A 169 -5.29 -17.73 14.74
C GLY A 169 -3.90 -17.75 14.08
N SER A 170 -3.71 -17.03 12.98
CA SER A 170 -2.38 -16.77 12.41
C SER A 170 -1.72 -15.59 13.11
N ASN A 171 -0.46 -15.74 13.48
CA ASN A 171 0.38 -14.65 13.96
C ASN A 171 1.17 -14.06 12.79
N ARG A 172 2.09 -13.15 13.13
CA ARG A 172 3.18 -12.72 12.24
C ARG A 172 3.90 -13.95 11.69
N SER A 173 4.08 -14.02 10.37
CA SER A 173 4.81 -15.13 9.76
C SER A 173 6.28 -15.13 10.15
N GLU A 174 6.86 -16.33 10.25
CA GLU A 174 8.28 -16.52 10.50
C GLU A 174 9.13 -16.06 9.28
N PRO A 175 10.41 -15.72 9.51
CA PRO A 175 11.35 -15.50 8.42
C PRO A 175 11.39 -16.71 7.47
N ASN A 176 11.40 -16.46 6.15
CA ASN A 176 11.40 -17.45 5.05
C ASN A 176 10.05 -18.12 4.76
N ASN A 177 8.95 -17.64 5.35
CA ASN A 177 7.65 -18.08 4.87
C ASN A 177 7.45 -17.71 3.38
N ILE A 178 6.64 -18.51 2.70
CA ILE A 178 6.43 -18.36 1.25
C ILE A 178 5.28 -17.39 0.91
N ASN A 179 4.36 -17.15 1.85
CA ASN A 179 3.20 -16.30 1.64
C ASN A 179 3.65 -14.85 1.65
N LEU A 180 3.26 -14.04 0.67
CA LEU A 180 3.72 -12.65 0.61
C LEU A 180 2.54 -11.70 0.45
N ALA A 181 2.25 -10.92 1.49
CA ALA A 181 1.23 -9.87 1.37
C ALA A 181 1.69 -8.83 0.33
N ALA A 182 0.75 -8.16 -0.32
CA ALA A 182 1.04 -7.24 -1.41
C ALA A 182 0.31 -5.92 -1.25
N GLU A 183 -0.93 -5.83 -1.72
CA GLU A 183 -1.66 -4.57 -1.79
C GLU A 183 -2.56 -4.38 -0.57
N VAL A 184 -2.79 -3.14 -0.16
CA VAL A 184 -3.80 -2.79 0.86
C VAL A 184 -4.62 -1.61 0.39
N ALA A 185 -5.95 -1.74 0.45
CA ALA A 185 -6.87 -0.67 0.10
C ALA A 185 -8.10 -0.70 0.99
N LEU A 186 -8.70 0.48 1.19
CA LEU A 186 -9.96 0.64 1.90
C LEU A 186 -11.11 0.81 0.90
N SER A 187 -12.31 0.43 1.32
CA SER A 187 -13.51 0.94 0.68
C SER A 187 -13.61 2.46 0.84
N ASN A 188 -14.22 3.17 -0.12
CA ASN A 188 -14.25 4.65 -0.07
C ASN A 188 -15.05 5.20 1.13
N ASP A 189 -15.92 4.38 1.76
CA ASP A 189 -16.58 4.72 3.02
C ASP A 189 -15.70 4.49 4.26
N GLY A 190 -14.50 3.93 4.06
CA GLY A 190 -13.52 3.62 5.11
C GLY A 190 -13.98 2.54 6.09
N MET A 191 -15.02 1.76 5.76
CA MET A 191 -15.60 0.76 6.67
C MET A 191 -14.96 -0.63 6.52
N PHE A 192 -14.24 -0.89 5.43
CA PHE A 192 -13.61 -2.17 5.17
C PHE A 192 -12.21 -2.01 4.60
N ALA A 193 -11.31 -2.92 4.97
CA ALA A 193 -9.96 -3.03 4.43
C ALA A 193 -9.79 -4.35 3.71
N TYR A 194 -9.03 -4.32 2.62
CA TYR A 194 -8.72 -5.48 1.79
C TYR A 194 -7.22 -5.62 1.68
N VAL A 195 -6.72 -6.86 1.69
CA VAL A 195 -5.28 -7.14 1.52
C VAL A 195 -5.08 -8.32 0.60
N SER A 196 -4.25 -8.17 -0.44
CA SER A 196 -3.92 -9.29 -1.31
C SER A 196 -2.73 -10.09 -0.77
N ASN A 197 -2.81 -11.41 -0.84
CA ASN A 197 -1.76 -12.34 -0.42
C ASN A 197 -1.32 -13.20 -1.58
N ARG A 198 -0.02 -13.25 -1.86
CA ARG A 198 0.59 -14.04 -2.92
C ARG A 198 1.14 -15.36 -2.35
N ASN A 199 1.31 -16.35 -3.23
CA ASN A 199 1.92 -17.65 -2.90
C ASN A 199 1.17 -18.45 -1.81
N THR A 200 -0.13 -18.20 -1.65
CA THR A 200 -0.94 -18.95 -0.69
C THR A 200 -1.10 -20.40 -1.14
N VAL A 201 -1.42 -21.28 -0.19
CA VAL A 201 -1.31 -22.76 -0.27
C VAL A 201 -2.17 -23.41 -1.38
N SER A 202 -3.01 -22.64 -2.10
CA SER A 202 -3.80 -23.15 -3.23
C SER A 202 -3.02 -23.07 -4.55
N TYR A 203 -3.05 -24.17 -5.31
CA TYR A 203 -2.35 -24.30 -6.59
C TYR A 203 -2.83 -23.31 -7.66
N ASN A 204 -4.13 -22.98 -7.67
CA ASN A 204 -4.76 -22.24 -8.78
C ASN A 204 -5.23 -20.83 -8.42
N THR A 205 -5.20 -20.45 -7.14
CA THR A 205 -5.62 -19.11 -6.72
C THR A 205 -4.85 -18.65 -5.50
N ASP A 206 -4.74 -17.34 -5.38
CA ASP A 206 -4.32 -16.63 -4.20
C ASP A 206 -5.52 -15.99 -3.50
N THR A 207 -5.31 -15.23 -2.41
CA THR A 207 -6.40 -14.73 -1.57
C THR A 207 -6.41 -13.21 -1.44
N LEU A 208 -7.61 -12.68 -1.23
CA LEU A 208 -7.87 -11.34 -0.75
C LEU A 208 -8.47 -11.45 0.65
N ALA A 209 -7.73 -11.04 1.68
CA ALA A 209 -8.21 -10.95 3.06
C ALA A 209 -9.08 -9.70 3.24
N ILE A 210 -10.10 -9.80 4.10
CA ILE A 210 -11.13 -8.78 4.28
C ILE A 210 -11.31 -8.50 5.77
N TYR A 211 -11.31 -7.21 6.12
CA TYR A 211 -11.50 -6.72 7.49
C TYR A 211 -12.62 -5.69 7.54
N SER A 212 -13.39 -5.67 8.63
CA SER A 212 -14.16 -4.49 9.02
C SER A 212 -13.27 -3.52 9.80
N VAL A 213 -13.55 -2.23 9.68
CA VAL A 213 -12.78 -1.13 10.26
C VAL A 213 -13.60 -0.45 11.36
N HIS A 214 -13.04 -0.40 12.56
CA HIS A 214 -13.66 0.09 13.80
C HIS A 214 -12.75 1.15 14.45
N PRO A 215 -12.73 2.39 13.92
CA PRO A 215 -11.74 3.41 14.28
C PRO A 215 -11.79 3.90 15.74
N ASP A 216 -12.90 3.65 16.43
CA ASP A 216 -13.15 4.04 17.81
C ASP A 216 -12.96 2.90 18.81
N GLU A 217 -12.57 1.72 18.33
CA GLU A 217 -12.48 0.50 19.12
C GLU A 217 -11.02 0.04 19.30
N LEU A 218 -10.77 -0.76 20.34
CA LEU A 218 -9.44 -1.35 20.56
C LEU A 218 -9.08 -2.35 19.45
N GLU A 219 -10.06 -3.13 19.00
CA GLU A 219 -9.94 -4.00 17.83
C GLU A 219 -10.25 -3.22 16.56
N HIS A 220 -9.30 -2.38 16.14
CA HIS A 220 -9.47 -1.45 15.02
C HIS A 220 -9.81 -2.16 13.70
N LEU A 221 -9.14 -3.27 13.40
CA LEU A 221 -9.42 -4.17 12.29
C LEU A 221 -9.91 -5.51 12.84
N VAL A 222 -11.04 -5.98 12.35
CA VAL A 222 -11.58 -7.30 12.65
C VAL A 222 -11.63 -8.11 11.35
N TYR A 223 -10.96 -9.26 11.32
CA TYR A 223 -11.00 -10.14 10.15
C TYR A 223 -12.42 -10.72 9.98
N ILE A 224 -13.01 -10.53 8.80
CA ILE A 224 -14.37 -11.00 8.50
C ILE A 224 -14.42 -12.08 7.41
N GLY A 225 -13.33 -12.31 6.69
CA GLY A 225 -13.25 -13.37 5.70
C GLY A 225 -12.09 -13.22 4.71
N SER A 226 -12.01 -14.16 3.79
CA SER A 226 -11.16 -14.05 2.61
C SER A 226 -11.87 -14.64 1.39
N THR A 227 -11.49 -14.16 0.21
CA THR A 227 -12.01 -14.65 -1.07
C THR A 227 -10.84 -15.06 -1.96
N PRO A 228 -11.00 -16.07 -2.83
CA PRO A 228 -10.04 -16.32 -3.90
C PRO A 228 -9.93 -15.10 -4.84
N THR A 229 -8.72 -14.85 -5.33
CA THR A 229 -8.46 -13.87 -6.41
C THR A 229 -8.66 -14.44 -7.80
N TYR A 230 -8.97 -15.74 -7.90
CA TYR A 230 -9.17 -16.50 -9.14
C TYR A 230 -7.98 -16.38 -10.10
N GLY A 231 -6.78 -16.35 -9.52
CA GLY A 231 -5.51 -16.23 -10.21
C GLY A 231 -4.35 -16.25 -9.22
N LYS A 232 -3.12 -16.20 -9.71
CA LYS A 232 -1.90 -16.27 -8.88
C LYS A 232 -1.12 -14.97 -8.92
N ILE A 233 -0.53 -14.64 -7.78
CA ILE A 233 0.31 -13.47 -7.54
C ILE A 233 -0.47 -12.15 -7.76
N PRO A 234 -1.52 -11.89 -6.95
CA PRO A 234 -2.29 -10.64 -6.99
C PRO A 234 -1.46 -9.47 -6.45
N ARG A 235 -0.56 -8.90 -7.25
CA ARG A 235 0.35 -7.82 -6.82
C ARG A 235 -0.38 -6.51 -6.50
N HIS A 236 -1.53 -6.29 -7.11
CA HIS A 236 -2.32 -5.07 -6.98
C HIS A 236 -3.81 -5.36 -7.21
N PHE A 237 -4.66 -4.59 -6.54
CA PHE A 237 -6.09 -4.52 -6.81
C PHE A 237 -6.58 -3.09 -6.54
N SER A 238 -7.75 -2.74 -7.06
CA SER A 238 -8.40 -1.46 -6.76
C SER A 238 -9.91 -1.58 -6.72
N LEU A 239 -10.54 -0.72 -5.91
CA LEU A 239 -11.99 -0.66 -5.81
C LEU A 239 -12.57 0.33 -6.83
N SER A 240 -13.74 0.01 -7.38
CA SER A 240 -14.44 0.91 -8.29
C SER A 240 -14.94 2.17 -7.55
N PRO A 241 -15.12 3.32 -8.24
CA PRO A 241 -15.58 4.56 -7.62
C PRO A 241 -16.92 4.42 -6.89
N GLU A 242 -17.83 3.58 -7.40
CA GLU A 242 -19.11 3.26 -6.80
C GLU A 242 -19.02 2.23 -5.64
N ASN A 243 -17.82 1.78 -5.27
CA ASN A 243 -17.54 0.84 -4.17
C ASN A 243 -18.19 -0.54 -4.32
N ARG A 244 -18.64 -0.90 -5.53
CA ARG A 244 -19.37 -2.15 -5.79
C ARG A 244 -18.48 -3.23 -6.37
N PHE A 245 -17.36 -2.87 -7.01
CA PHE A 245 -16.45 -3.85 -7.60
C PHE A 245 -15.03 -3.72 -7.07
N ILE A 246 -14.32 -4.83 -7.09
CA ILE A 246 -12.89 -4.92 -6.84
C ILE A 246 -12.24 -5.53 -8.09
N ALA A 247 -11.32 -4.81 -8.72
CA ALA A 247 -10.51 -5.35 -9.82
C ALA A 247 -9.18 -5.87 -9.27
N VAL A 248 -8.82 -7.11 -9.57
CA VAL A 248 -7.61 -7.76 -9.09
C VAL A 248 -6.72 -8.12 -10.28
N ALA A 249 -5.49 -7.61 -10.27
CA ALA A 249 -4.47 -7.92 -11.26
C ALA A 249 -3.59 -9.07 -10.75
N ASN A 250 -3.76 -10.26 -11.34
CA ASN A 250 -2.96 -11.43 -11.02
C ASN A 250 -1.83 -11.58 -12.05
N GLU A 251 -0.59 -11.40 -11.60
CA GLU A 251 0.58 -11.34 -12.47
C GLU A 251 0.84 -12.69 -13.17
N VAL A 252 0.94 -13.78 -12.40
CA VAL A 252 1.40 -15.08 -12.93
C VAL A 252 0.31 -15.81 -13.71
N SER A 253 -0.95 -15.67 -13.29
CA SER A 253 -2.07 -16.20 -14.06
C SER A 253 -2.48 -15.31 -15.23
N ASN A 254 -1.81 -14.17 -15.39
CA ASN A 254 -1.96 -13.28 -16.53
C ASN A 254 -3.42 -12.90 -16.79
N ASN A 255 -4.17 -12.61 -15.72
CA ASN A 255 -5.58 -12.25 -15.81
C ASN A 255 -5.97 -11.09 -14.88
N LEU A 256 -7.01 -10.37 -15.30
CA LEU A 256 -7.70 -9.35 -14.51
C LEU A 256 -9.07 -9.87 -14.12
N ILE A 257 -9.33 -9.91 -12.81
CA ILE A 257 -10.58 -10.43 -12.24
C ILE A 257 -11.40 -9.27 -11.67
N ILE A 258 -12.70 -9.25 -11.94
CA ILE A 258 -13.66 -8.31 -11.34
C ILE A 258 -14.54 -9.07 -10.35
N LEU A 259 -14.47 -8.68 -9.09
CA LEU A 259 -15.26 -9.22 -7.99
C LEU A 259 -16.37 -8.24 -7.60
N GLU A 260 -17.58 -8.74 -7.38
CA GLU A 260 -18.68 -7.94 -6.83
C GLU A 260 -18.61 -7.96 -5.30
N ARG A 261 -18.52 -6.77 -4.71
CA ARG A 261 -18.49 -6.53 -3.26
C ARG A 261 -19.90 -6.28 -2.74
N ASN A 262 -20.26 -6.94 -1.64
CA ASN A 262 -21.38 -6.54 -0.81
C ASN A 262 -21.00 -5.29 -0.01
N GLN A 263 -21.67 -4.16 -0.29
CA GLN A 263 -21.28 -2.89 0.32
C GLN A 263 -21.58 -2.80 1.82
N THR A 264 -22.53 -3.61 2.30
CA THR A 264 -22.96 -3.62 3.71
C THR A 264 -22.08 -4.53 4.56
N SER A 265 -21.73 -5.72 4.05
CA SER A 265 -20.90 -6.67 4.81
C SER A 265 -19.41 -6.58 4.48
N GLY A 266 -19.03 -5.92 3.38
CA GLY A 266 -17.66 -5.88 2.88
C GLY A 266 -17.18 -7.17 2.20
N LEU A 267 -17.91 -8.27 2.33
CA LEU A 267 -17.56 -9.55 1.71
C LEU A 267 -17.76 -9.52 0.19
N VAL A 268 -17.16 -10.47 -0.51
CA VAL A 268 -17.34 -10.66 -1.96
C VAL A 268 -18.50 -11.61 -2.22
N ASN A 269 -19.42 -11.21 -3.08
CA ASN A 269 -20.57 -12.01 -3.51
C ASN A 269 -20.17 -13.03 -4.57
N SER A 270 -19.50 -12.58 -5.63
CA SER A 270 -19.15 -13.41 -6.79
C SER A 270 -18.07 -12.78 -7.67
N MET A 271 -17.47 -13.59 -8.54
CA MET A 271 -16.71 -13.10 -9.70
C MET A 271 -17.69 -12.74 -10.82
N VAL A 272 -17.60 -11.51 -11.32
CA VAL A 272 -18.48 -10.97 -12.38
C VAL A 272 -17.73 -10.60 -13.67
N GLY A 273 -16.41 -10.70 -13.67
CA GLY A 273 -15.59 -10.47 -14.86
C GLY A 273 -14.24 -11.18 -14.78
N ASN A 274 -13.75 -11.62 -15.94
CA ASN A 274 -12.43 -12.22 -16.11
C ASN A 274 -11.89 -11.85 -17.50
N VAL A 275 -10.73 -11.21 -17.54
CA VAL A 275 -9.99 -10.90 -18.76
C VAL A 275 -8.63 -11.59 -18.69
N THR A 276 -8.39 -12.52 -19.61
CA THR A 276 -7.07 -13.14 -19.78
C THR A 276 -6.23 -12.29 -20.72
N LEU A 277 -5.04 -11.91 -20.26
CA LEU A 277 -4.07 -11.07 -21.00
C LEU A 277 -2.91 -11.90 -21.59
N GLY A 278 -2.78 -13.16 -21.16
CA GLY A 278 -1.81 -14.12 -21.68
C GLY A 278 -1.96 -15.49 -21.02
N GLU A 279 -1.01 -16.37 -21.29
CA GLU A 279 -1.00 -17.71 -20.70
C GLU A 279 -0.56 -17.69 -19.23
N PHE A 280 -1.04 -18.68 -18.47
CA PHE A 280 -0.55 -18.96 -17.12
C PHE A 280 0.88 -19.50 -17.20
N ASP A 281 1.84 -18.78 -16.65
CA ASP A 281 3.24 -19.20 -16.64
C ASP A 281 3.93 -18.77 -15.34
N VAL A 282 4.17 -19.74 -14.45
CA VAL A 282 4.85 -19.53 -13.16
C VAL A 282 6.32 -19.11 -13.29
N THR A 283 6.88 -19.17 -14.50
CA THR A 283 8.25 -18.74 -14.78
C THR A 283 8.30 -17.31 -15.33
N GLN A 284 7.15 -16.72 -15.69
CA GLN A 284 7.07 -15.35 -16.21
C GLN A 284 6.49 -14.37 -15.17
N ASN A 285 7.11 -13.20 -15.10
CA ASN A 285 6.70 -12.08 -14.25
C ASN A 285 6.33 -10.85 -15.12
N ASN A 286 5.50 -11.07 -16.15
CA ASN A 286 5.16 -10.04 -17.15
C ASN A 286 3.64 -9.80 -17.29
N GLY A 287 2.82 -10.42 -16.45
CA GLY A 287 1.38 -10.18 -16.43
C GLY A 287 1.01 -8.84 -15.76
N PRO A 288 -0.31 -8.59 -15.57
CA PRO A 288 -0.78 -7.33 -15.01
C PRO A 288 -0.33 -7.19 -13.56
N MET A 289 0.30 -6.05 -13.24
CA MET A 289 0.80 -5.73 -11.89
C MET A 289 0.13 -4.50 -11.26
N ALA A 290 -0.73 -3.81 -12.00
CA ALA A 290 -1.49 -2.66 -11.55
C ALA A 290 -2.83 -2.61 -12.26
N VAL A 291 -3.85 -2.12 -11.57
CA VAL A 291 -5.18 -1.86 -12.15
C VAL A 291 -5.77 -0.64 -11.47
N VAL A 292 -6.27 0.30 -12.28
CA VAL A 292 -6.95 1.52 -11.82
C VAL A 292 -8.28 1.66 -12.53
N TRP A 293 -9.27 2.21 -11.84
CA TRP A 293 -10.56 2.56 -12.43
C TRP A 293 -10.52 4.01 -12.86
N ASP A 294 -10.81 4.27 -14.14
CA ASP A 294 -10.94 5.63 -14.67
C ASP A 294 -12.41 5.93 -14.99
N SER A 295 -13.04 6.80 -14.19
CA SER A 295 -14.41 7.25 -14.40
C SER A 295 -14.54 8.30 -15.50
N ASN A 296 -13.44 8.89 -15.95
CA ASN A 296 -13.39 9.91 -17.00
C ASN A 296 -13.06 9.33 -18.38
N PHE A 297 -12.68 8.06 -18.47
CA PHE A 297 -12.41 7.40 -19.74
C PHE A 297 -13.70 7.20 -20.54
N LYS A 298 -14.04 8.17 -21.39
CA LYS A 298 -15.05 7.98 -22.43
C LYS A 298 -14.40 7.25 -23.60
N TYR A 299 -14.66 5.94 -23.69
CA TYR A 299 -14.37 5.19 -24.90
C TYR A 299 -15.14 5.83 -26.06
N SER A 300 -14.43 6.49 -26.97
CA SER A 300 -14.99 6.91 -28.26
C SER A 300 -14.68 5.78 -29.23
N PRO A 301 -15.68 5.00 -29.68
CA PRO A 301 -15.49 3.90 -30.63
C PRO A 301 -14.97 4.37 -31.99
#